data_AF-A0A6I8M9A1-F1
#
_entry.id   AF-A0A6I8M9A1-F1
#
_cell.length_a   1.000
_cell.length_b   1.000
_cell.length_c   1.000
_cell.angle_alpha   90.00
_cell.angle_beta   90.00
_cell.angle_gamma   90.00
#
_symmetry.space_group_name_H-M   'P 1'
#
loop_
_entity.id
_entity.type
_entity.pdbx_description
1 polymer ?
#
loop_
_entity_poly.entity_id
_entity_poly.type
_entity_poly.pdbx_seq_one_letter_code
_entity_poly.pdbx_strand_id
1 'polypeptide(L)'
;MAVNITGSYGIVNRLKVPVSVAFKLPDGQVYWQRVIEPGKLQSIDVDNNLSTVVEIQVTPVATSAGAATGDLTINTANPHVVSLRSAGRNAAGKTLRLSWAGVELTSLDRNSGFNDRLDASFKVVPARDGSQCVSLEAAAYPGVYLTMQSNGSVTVQSNPNAKGATWCPSAAAETPTGTRLASALNQTRVFTTSGSQGVTTTTSRTSESVWFVDQALALPGN
;
A
#
# COMPACT_ATOMS: atom_id res chain seq x y z
N MET A 1 -14.66 -24.22 -19.25
CA MET A 1 -15.01 -22.86 -18.79
C MET A 1 -14.19 -22.63 -17.54
N ALA A 2 -13.37 -21.58 -17.47
CA ALA A 2 -12.74 -21.22 -16.21
C ALA A 2 -13.87 -20.80 -15.26
N VAL A 3 -14.06 -21.59 -14.21
CA VAL A 3 -15.15 -21.45 -13.26
C VAL A 3 -14.89 -20.20 -12.42
N ASN A 4 -15.74 -19.17 -12.60
CA ASN A 4 -15.89 -17.97 -11.78
C ASN A 4 -14.77 -17.70 -10.76
N ILE A 5 -13.65 -17.14 -11.24
CA ILE A 5 -12.73 -16.41 -10.35
C ILE A 5 -13.48 -15.12 -9.97
N THR A 6 -14.11 -15.12 -8.81
CA THR A 6 -14.88 -13.97 -8.28
C THR A 6 -14.09 -13.36 -7.14
N GLY A 7 -13.08 -12.54 -7.47
CA GLY A 7 -12.24 -11.83 -6.50
C GLY A 7 -10.78 -11.66 -6.92
N SER A 8 -10.01 -10.96 -6.09
CA SER A 8 -8.54 -10.87 -6.20
C SER A 8 -7.91 -12.10 -5.55
N TYR A 9 -6.98 -12.77 -6.24
CA TYR A 9 -6.29 -13.96 -5.72
C TYR A 9 -4.77 -13.84 -5.86
N GLY A 10 -4.04 -14.17 -4.80
CA GLY A 10 -2.59 -14.30 -4.81
C GLY A 10 -2.16 -15.77 -4.80
N ILE A 11 -1.36 -16.21 -5.77
CA ILE A 11 -0.73 -17.53 -5.82
C ILE A 11 0.76 -17.35 -5.48
N VAL A 12 1.19 -17.91 -4.35
CA VAL A 12 2.59 -17.86 -3.93
C VAL A 12 3.24 -19.22 -4.19
N ASN A 13 4.15 -19.29 -5.17
CA ASN A 13 5.04 -20.43 -5.33
C ASN A 13 6.25 -20.30 -4.42
N ARG A 14 6.34 -21.23 -3.46
CA ARG A 14 7.44 -21.35 -2.51
C ARG A 14 8.60 -22.22 -3.02
N LEU A 15 8.47 -22.80 -4.21
CA LEU A 15 9.52 -23.60 -4.83
C LEU A 15 10.54 -22.68 -5.53
N LYS A 16 11.83 -23.06 -5.51
CA LYS A 16 12.91 -22.35 -6.23
C LYS A 16 12.96 -22.69 -7.73
N VAL A 17 11.83 -23.07 -8.31
CA VAL A 17 11.72 -23.44 -9.73
C VAL A 17 10.71 -22.51 -10.41
N PRO A 18 10.87 -22.26 -11.71
CA PRO A 18 9.94 -21.41 -12.44
C PRO A 18 8.50 -21.95 -12.38
N VAL A 19 7.52 -21.04 -12.35
CA VAL A 19 6.11 -21.42 -12.51
C VAL A 19 5.69 -21.12 -13.93
N SER A 20 5.18 -22.14 -14.61
CA SER A 20 4.39 -21.92 -15.82
C SER A 20 2.92 -21.77 -15.44
N VAL A 21 2.34 -20.63 -15.79
CA VAL A 21 0.92 -20.35 -15.58
C VAL A 21 0.30 -20.34 -16.96
N ALA A 22 -0.71 -21.18 -17.17
CA ALA A 22 -1.43 -21.27 -18.44
C ALA A 22 -2.93 -21.19 -18.19
N PHE A 23 -3.61 -20.29 -18.90
CA PHE A 23 -5.07 -20.30 -18.99
C PHE A 23 -5.48 -21.07 -20.24
N LYS A 24 -6.27 -22.13 -20.05
CA LYS A 24 -6.76 -22.99 -21.12
C LYS A 24 -8.24 -22.73 -21.38
N LEU A 25 -8.60 -22.70 -22.66
CA LEU A 25 -9.99 -22.69 -23.10
C LEU A 25 -10.65 -24.05 -22.81
N PRO A 26 -12.00 -24.12 -22.76
CA PRO A 26 -12.72 -25.37 -22.51
C PRO A 26 -12.40 -26.49 -23.50
N ASP A 27 -11.95 -26.14 -24.70
CA ASP A 27 -11.54 -27.05 -25.79
C ASP A 27 -10.08 -27.52 -25.68
N GLY A 28 -9.35 -27.09 -24.64
CA GLY A 28 -7.97 -27.48 -24.38
C GLY A 28 -6.91 -26.60 -25.04
N GLN A 29 -7.29 -25.59 -25.83
CA GLN A 29 -6.33 -24.65 -26.41
C GLN A 29 -5.76 -23.70 -25.34
N VAL A 30 -4.44 -23.47 -25.37
CA VAL A 30 -3.77 -22.52 -24.47
C VAL A 30 -3.99 -21.11 -25.00
N TYR A 31 -4.76 -20.31 -24.27
CA TYR A 31 -5.04 -18.92 -24.64
C TYR A 31 -3.88 -18.00 -24.27
N TRP A 32 -3.20 -18.31 -23.17
CA TRP A 32 -2.07 -17.52 -22.66
C TRP A 32 -1.19 -18.38 -21.76
N GLN A 33 0.13 -18.22 -21.88
CA GLN A 33 1.13 -18.83 -21.01
C GLN A 33 2.23 -17.83 -20.67
N ARG A 34 2.67 -17.81 -19.42
CA ARG A 34 3.97 -17.24 -19.04
C ARG A 34 4.72 -18.11 -18.08
N VAL A 35 6.04 -18.04 -18.20
CA VAL A 35 7.00 -18.53 -17.22
C VAL A 35 7.39 -17.37 -16.32
N ILE A 36 7.24 -17.57 -15.02
CA ILE A 36 7.67 -16.62 -13.98
C ILE A 36 8.88 -17.24 -13.30
N GLU A 37 10.02 -16.56 -13.43
CA GLU A 37 11.30 -17.00 -12.85
C GLU A 37 11.32 -16.80 -11.33
N PRO A 38 12.13 -17.57 -10.59
CA PRO A 38 12.38 -17.34 -9.18
C PRO A 38 12.77 -15.88 -8.88
N GLY A 39 12.12 -15.32 -7.86
CA GLY A 39 12.29 -13.95 -7.40
C GLY A 39 11.56 -12.88 -8.22
N LYS A 40 10.67 -13.28 -9.12
CA LYS A 40 9.81 -12.35 -9.88
C LYS A 40 8.37 -12.37 -9.35
N LEU A 41 7.69 -11.24 -9.57
CA LEU A 41 6.27 -11.04 -9.31
C LEU A 41 5.61 -10.66 -10.63
N GLN A 42 4.49 -11.31 -10.95
CA GLN A 42 3.69 -11.01 -12.11
C GLN A 42 2.23 -10.86 -11.67
N SER A 43 1.64 -9.71 -11.99
CA SER A 43 0.19 -9.52 -11.90
C SER A 43 -0.41 -9.75 -13.29
N ILE A 44 -1.52 -10.47 -13.32
CA ILE A 44 -2.31 -10.68 -14.53
C ILE A 44 -3.67 -10.06 -14.28
N ASP A 45 -3.97 -9.02 -15.04
CA ASP A 45 -5.32 -8.48 -15.18
C ASP A 45 -6.09 -9.41 -16.14
N VAL A 46 -6.99 -10.22 -15.59
CA VAL A 46 -7.65 -11.33 -16.31
C VAL A 46 -8.75 -10.84 -17.24
N ASP A 47 -9.35 -9.69 -16.96
CA ASP A 47 -10.45 -9.12 -17.75
C ASP A 47 -10.07 -7.84 -18.52
N ASN A 48 -8.82 -7.37 -18.35
CA ASN A 48 -8.30 -6.16 -18.99
C ASN A 48 -9.13 -4.91 -18.65
N ASN A 49 -9.92 -5.01 -17.58
CA ASN A 49 -10.70 -3.97 -16.94
C ASN A 49 -10.26 -3.82 -15.48
N LEU A 50 -9.13 -4.43 -15.13
CA LEU A 50 -8.51 -4.57 -13.82
C LEU A 50 -9.30 -5.45 -12.83
N SER A 51 -10.53 -5.91 -13.12
CA SER A 51 -11.49 -6.36 -12.10
C SER A 51 -11.31 -7.75 -11.52
N THR A 52 -10.35 -8.48 -12.07
CA THR A 52 -9.89 -9.76 -11.56
C THR A 52 -8.38 -9.83 -11.72
N VAL A 53 -7.62 -9.61 -10.64
CA VAL A 53 -6.16 -9.78 -10.66
C VAL A 53 -5.75 -11.10 -10.03
N VAL A 54 -4.96 -11.86 -10.78
CA VAL A 54 -4.17 -12.98 -10.27
C VAL A 54 -2.73 -12.52 -10.11
N GLU A 55 -2.27 -12.38 -8.87
CA GLU A 55 -0.87 -12.10 -8.58
C GLU A 55 -0.11 -13.40 -8.33
N ILE A 56 0.96 -13.64 -9.08
CA ILE A 56 1.74 -14.86 -8.99
C ILE A 56 3.16 -14.48 -8.60
N GLN A 57 3.55 -15.00 -7.45
CA GLN A 57 4.83 -14.71 -6.84
C GLN A 57 5.67 -15.98 -6.80
N VAL A 58 6.90 -15.93 -7.33
CA VAL A 58 7.88 -17.00 -7.14
C VAL A 58 8.93 -16.52 -6.16
N THR A 59 8.84 -16.98 -4.92
CA THR A 59 9.66 -16.48 -3.82
C THR A 59 11.10 -17.00 -3.86
N PRO A 60 12.09 -16.25 -3.32
CA PRO A 60 11.96 -14.95 -2.67
C PRO A 60 12.04 -13.78 -3.65
N VAL A 61 11.08 -12.85 -3.57
CA VAL A 61 11.11 -11.60 -4.34
C VAL A 61 11.87 -10.54 -3.56
N ALA A 62 12.68 -9.74 -4.27
CA ALA A 62 13.41 -8.63 -3.68
C ALA A 62 12.46 -7.64 -2.96
N THR A 63 12.87 -7.18 -1.79
CA THR A 63 12.07 -6.33 -0.90
C THR A 63 12.73 -4.96 -0.75
N SER A 64 11.93 -3.92 -0.54
CA SER A 64 12.43 -2.56 -0.33
C SER A 64 13.12 -2.47 1.03
N ALA A 65 14.45 -2.40 1.05
CA ALA A 65 15.26 -2.26 2.27
C ALA A 65 16.01 -0.91 2.36
N GLY A 66 15.86 -0.05 1.34
CA GLY A 66 16.61 1.20 1.20
C GLY A 66 15.70 2.42 1.06
N ALA A 67 16.12 3.34 0.18
CA ALA A 67 15.37 4.55 -0.15
C ALA A 67 13.93 4.26 -0.60
N ALA A 68 13.07 5.27 -0.50
CA ALA A 68 11.71 5.23 -1.02
C ALA A 68 11.69 4.82 -2.50
N THR A 69 10.76 3.93 -2.85
CA THR A 69 10.62 3.38 -4.21
C THR A 69 9.42 3.92 -4.98
N GLY A 70 8.57 4.73 -4.34
CA GLY A 70 7.41 5.39 -4.94
C GLY A 70 7.28 6.85 -4.50
N ASP A 71 6.15 7.45 -4.85
CA ASP A 71 5.83 8.85 -4.54
C ASP A 71 4.33 9.03 -4.26
N LEU A 72 3.96 10.23 -3.81
CA LEU A 72 2.58 10.62 -3.52
C LEU A 72 2.02 11.57 -4.58
N THR A 73 2.46 11.45 -5.83
CA THR A 73 1.90 12.26 -6.91
C THR A 73 0.48 11.78 -7.23
N ILE A 74 -0.41 12.74 -7.45
CA ILE A 74 -1.79 12.44 -7.85
C ILE A 74 -1.81 12.14 -9.34
N ASN A 75 -2.31 10.97 -9.70
CA ASN A 75 -2.65 10.63 -11.08
C ASN A 75 -4.13 10.21 -11.13
N THR A 76 -4.98 11.09 -11.63
CA THR A 76 -6.42 10.85 -11.72
C THR A 76 -6.81 9.86 -12.82
N ALA A 77 -5.94 9.63 -13.80
CA ALA A 77 -6.19 8.65 -14.86
C ALA A 77 -5.83 7.23 -14.40
N ASN A 78 -4.74 7.10 -13.64
CA ASN A 78 -4.27 5.84 -13.05
C ASN A 78 -3.78 6.10 -11.63
N PRO A 79 -4.66 6.05 -10.61
CA PRO A 79 -4.26 6.26 -9.22
C PRO A 79 -3.20 5.23 -8.83
N HIS A 80 -2.01 5.70 -8.49
CA HIS A 80 -0.94 4.81 -8.06
C HIS A 80 -1.18 4.37 -6.61
N VAL A 81 -0.81 3.12 -6.33
CA VAL A 81 -0.98 2.51 -5.01
C VAL A 81 0.39 2.43 -4.34
N VAL A 82 0.44 2.82 -3.07
CA VAL A 82 1.68 2.89 -2.28
C VAL A 82 1.58 2.12 -0.97
N SER A 83 2.73 1.80 -0.41
CA SER A 83 2.87 1.35 0.98
C SER A 83 3.73 2.36 1.75
N LEU A 84 3.37 2.61 3.01
CA LEU A 84 4.11 3.53 3.88
C LEU A 84 4.99 2.74 4.85
N ARG A 85 6.30 2.78 4.63
CA ARG A 85 7.28 2.11 5.48
C ARG A 85 7.96 3.13 6.41
N SER A 86 7.97 2.86 7.70
CA SER A 86 8.56 3.75 8.70
C SER A 86 10.07 3.87 8.50
N ALA A 87 10.54 5.11 8.40
CA ALA A 87 11.96 5.44 8.49
C ALA A 87 12.41 5.68 9.94
N GLY A 88 11.46 5.83 10.87
CA GLY A 88 11.70 6.02 12.29
C GLY A 88 12.42 4.85 12.95
N ARG A 89 13.20 5.13 13.98
CA ARG A 89 14.02 4.15 14.71
C ARG A 89 13.16 3.15 15.48
N ASN A 90 12.03 3.59 16.03
CA ASN A 90 11.20 2.76 16.91
C ASN A 90 10.45 1.66 16.15
N ALA A 91 10.20 1.88 14.87
CA ALA A 91 9.50 0.95 13.98
C ALA A 91 10.23 0.81 12.64
N ALA A 92 11.57 0.83 12.66
CA ALA A 92 12.37 0.87 11.44
C ALA A 92 12.00 -0.26 10.48
N GLY A 93 11.68 0.11 9.24
CA GLY A 93 11.34 -0.83 8.18
C GLY A 93 9.95 -1.49 8.31
N LYS A 94 9.17 -1.18 9.34
CA LYS A 94 7.79 -1.66 9.46
C LYS A 94 6.86 -0.87 8.56
N THR A 95 5.86 -1.55 8.02
CA THR A 95 4.90 -1.01 7.06
C THR A 95 3.56 -0.77 7.74
N LEU A 96 2.95 0.36 7.41
CA LEU A 96 1.59 0.71 7.80
C LEU A 96 0.61 -0.28 7.19
N ARG A 97 -0.28 -0.85 8.00
CA ARG A 97 -1.39 -1.67 7.54
C ARG A 97 -2.68 -1.41 8.29
N LEU A 98 -3.78 -1.78 7.65
CA LEU A 98 -5.05 -1.98 8.32
C LEU A 98 -5.06 -3.36 8.99
N SER A 99 -5.72 -3.43 10.14
CA SER A 99 -6.04 -4.68 10.82
C SER A 99 -7.39 -4.54 11.53
N TRP A 100 -7.88 -5.63 12.10
CA TRP A 100 -9.09 -5.61 12.93
C TRP A 100 -8.97 -4.65 14.13
N ALA A 101 -7.74 -4.37 14.60
CA ALA A 101 -7.47 -3.45 15.70
C ALA A 101 -7.35 -1.98 15.27
N GLY A 102 -7.46 -1.69 13.96
CA GLY A 102 -7.38 -0.35 13.38
C GLY A 102 -6.18 -0.19 12.45
N VAL A 103 -5.37 0.83 12.69
CA VAL A 103 -4.18 1.13 11.87
C VAL A 103 -2.93 0.84 12.69
N GLU A 104 -2.05 -0.02 12.16
CA GLU A 104 -0.86 -0.51 12.88
C GLU A 104 0.37 -0.63 11.99
N LEU A 105 1.53 -0.87 12.61
CA LEU A 105 2.82 -1.11 11.96
C LEU A 105 3.25 -2.56 12.13
N THR A 106 3.54 -3.21 11.01
CA THR A 106 3.97 -4.62 11.00
C THR A 106 5.14 -4.86 10.07
N SER A 107 5.89 -5.92 10.32
CA SER A 107 6.97 -6.36 9.44
C SER A 107 6.36 -7.05 8.24
N LEU A 108 6.14 -6.29 7.17
CA LEU A 108 5.62 -6.79 5.90
C LEU A 108 6.59 -6.49 4.77
N ASP A 109 6.68 -7.45 3.87
CA ASP A 109 7.52 -7.40 2.68
C ASP A 109 6.80 -8.00 1.49
N ARG A 110 7.47 -8.07 0.33
CA ARG A 110 6.88 -8.66 -0.87
C ARG A 110 6.54 -10.14 -0.69
N ASN A 111 7.12 -10.87 0.25
CA ASN A 111 6.93 -12.31 0.47
C ASN A 111 5.84 -12.62 1.50
N SER A 112 5.25 -11.58 2.09
CA SER A 112 4.14 -11.70 3.05
C SER A 112 2.83 -12.11 2.34
N GLY A 113 1.83 -12.53 3.11
CA GLY A 113 0.52 -12.92 2.56
C GLY A 113 -0.11 -11.82 1.71
N PHE A 114 -0.80 -12.18 0.63
CA PHE A 114 -1.43 -11.18 -0.26
C PHE A 114 -2.38 -10.24 0.49
N ASN A 115 -3.25 -10.78 1.35
CA ASN A 115 -4.18 -9.95 2.13
C ASN A 115 -3.45 -8.98 3.05
N ASP A 116 -2.40 -9.43 3.76
CA ASP A 116 -1.60 -8.53 4.60
C ASP A 116 -0.93 -7.41 3.78
N ARG A 117 -0.44 -7.73 2.58
CA ARG A 117 0.16 -6.74 1.66
C ARG A 117 -0.90 -5.79 1.11
N LEU A 118 -2.11 -6.27 0.83
CA LEU A 118 -3.23 -5.46 0.35
C LEU A 118 -3.75 -4.51 1.43
N ASP A 119 -3.88 -4.99 2.67
CA ASP A 119 -4.20 -4.17 3.85
C ASP A 119 -3.10 -3.13 4.16
N ALA A 120 -1.88 -3.34 3.65
CA ALA A 120 -0.75 -2.41 3.73
C ALA A 120 -0.59 -1.49 2.50
N SER A 121 -1.60 -1.45 1.63
CA SER A 121 -1.57 -0.70 0.38
C SER A 121 -2.65 0.38 0.34
N PHE A 122 -2.29 1.57 -0.15
CA PHE A 122 -3.15 2.75 -0.18
C PHE A 122 -3.14 3.39 -1.57
N LYS A 123 -4.31 3.64 -2.14
CA LYS A 123 -4.47 4.45 -3.35
C LYS A 123 -4.21 5.92 -2.99
N VAL A 124 -3.34 6.58 -3.76
CA VAL A 124 -3.13 8.03 -3.65
C VAL A 124 -4.18 8.73 -4.50
N VAL A 125 -5.06 9.48 -3.85
CA VAL A 125 -6.18 10.16 -4.52
C VAL A 125 -6.18 11.67 -4.22
N PRO A 126 -6.89 12.50 -5.02
CA PRO A 126 -7.06 13.91 -4.72
C PRO A 126 -7.57 14.13 -3.29
N ALA A 127 -7.09 15.20 -2.66
CA ALA A 127 -7.49 15.54 -1.29
C ALA A 127 -9.01 15.66 -1.14
N ARG A 128 -9.53 15.06 -0.06
CA ARG A 128 -10.96 15.09 0.28
C ARG A 128 -11.46 16.50 0.60
N ASP A 129 -10.58 17.42 0.98
CA ASP A 129 -10.89 18.84 1.24
C ASP A 129 -10.70 19.76 0.03
N GLY A 130 -10.34 19.21 -1.15
CA GLY A 130 -10.13 19.97 -2.39
C GLY A 130 -8.81 20.74 -2.46
N SER A 131 -7.91 20.57 -1.49
CA SER A 131 -6.59 21.18 -1.52
C SER A 131 -5.63 20.47 -2.50
N GLN A 132 -4.42 21.02 -2.66
CA GLN A 132 -3.33 20.41 -3.46
C GLN A 132 -2.64 19.24 -2.73
N CYS A 133 -3.10 18.89 -1.53
CA CYS A 133 -2.58 17.78 -0.74
C CYS A 133 -3.16 16.45 -1.27
N VAL A 134 -2.95 15.35 -0.54
CA VAL A 134 -3.45 14.03 -0.95
C VAL A 134 -4.39 13.42 0.09
N SER A 135 -5.21 12.48 -0.34
CA SER A 135 -5.88 11.54 0.55
C SER A 135 -5.40 10.13 0.26
N LEU A 136 -5.32 9.30 1.30
CA LEU A 136 -4.85 7.92 1.21
C LEU A 136 -6.03 6.99 1.46
N GLU A 137 -6.53 6.41 0.38
CA GLU A 137 -7.65 5.46 0.40
C GLU A 137 -7.13 4.04 0.55
N ALA A 138 -7.69 3.23 1.44
CA ALA A 138 -7.28 1.84 1.62
C ALA A 138 -7.55 1.04 0.35
N ALA A 139 -6.54 0.35 -0.19
CA ALA A 139 -6.67 -0.43 -1.41
C ALA A 139 -7.65 -1.60 -1.24
N ALA A 140 -7.66 -2.22 -0.05
CA ALA A 140 -8.56 -3.33 0.30
C ALA A 140 -10.03 -2.89 0.49
N TYR A 141 -10.29 -1.61 0.82
CA TYR A 141 -11.61 -1.12 1.21
C TYR A 141 -11.92 0.21 0.52
N PRO A 142 -12.51 0.19 -0.69
CA PRO A 142 -12.88 1.40 -1.41
C PRO A 142 -13.77 2.33 -0.58
N GLY A 143 -13.49 3.63 -0.64
CA GLY A 143 -14.17 4.68 0.12
C GLY A 143 -13.73 4.79 1.58
N VAL A 144 -12.73 4.03 2.04
CA VAL A 144 -12.17 4.11 3.40
C VAL A 144 -10.82 4.84 3.38
N TYR A 145 -10.67 5.89 4.19
CA TYR A 145 -9.50 6.78 4.13
C TYR A 145 -8.73 6.84 5.44
N LEU A 146 -7.40 6.91 5.35
CA LEU A 146 -6.52 7.22 6.49
C LEU A 146 -6.81 8.63 7.00
N THR A 147 -7.21 8.74 8.27
CA THR A 147 -7.82 9.95 8.83
C THR A 147 -7.23 10.30 10.19
N MET A 148 -6.83 11.55 10.36
CA MET A 148 -6.55 12.12 11.68
C MET A 148 -7.84 12.59 12.34
N GLN A 149 -8.06 12.19 13.60
CA GLN A 149 -9.13 12.67 14.45
C GLN A 149 -8.73 13.98 15.16
N SER A 150 -9.72 14.71 15.71
CA SER A 150 -9.48 16.00 16.40
C SER A 150 -8.54 15.88 17.61
N ASN A 151 -8.51 14.73 18.28
CA ASN A 151 -7.58 14.44 19.37
C ASN A 151 -6.16 14.05 18.91
N GLY A 152 -5.91 14.02 17.59
CA GLY A 152 -4.63 13.68 16.98
C GLY A 152 -4.38 12.18 16.78
N SER A 153 -5.31 11.30 17.16
CA SER A 153 -5.21 9.88 16.80
C SER A 153 -5.40 9.67 15.30
N VAL A 154 -4.88 8.55 14.78
CA VAL A 154 -5.04 8.18 13.37
C VAL A 154 -5.83 6.90 13.27
N THR A 155 -6.84 6.91 12.42
CA THR A 155 -7.74 5.78 12.16
C THR A 155 -7.99 5.68 10.65
N VAL A 156 -8.82 4.74 10.23
CA VAL A 156 -9.45 4.78 8.92
C VAL A 156 -10.96 5.00 9.06
N GLN A 157 -11.58 5.73 8.12
CA GLN A 157 -13.02 6.03 8.16
C GLN A 157 -13.61 6.02 6.75
N SER A 158 -14.85 5.53 6.61
CA SER A 158 -15.62 5.56 5.36
C SER A 158 -16.27 6.91 5.07
N ASN A 159 -16.58 7.68 6.12
CA ASN A 159 -17.11 9.04 6.01
C ASN A 159 -16.31 10.00 6.90
N PRO A 160 -15.02 10.24 6.57
CA PRO A 160 -14.17 11.10 7.39
C PRO A 160 -14.55 12.57 7.26
N ASN A 161 -14.17 13.36 8.27
CA ASN A 161 -14.00 14.78 8.07
C ASN A 161 -12.99 15.01 6.92
N ALA A 162 -13.36 15.84 5.94
CA ALA A 162 -12.55 16.07 4.74
C ALA A 162 -11.10 16.45 5.05
N LYS A 163 -10.89 17.41 5.96
CA LYS A 163 -9.54 17.84 6.38
C LYS A 163 -8.80 16.77 7.19
N GLY A 164 -9.53 15.95 7.95
CA GLY A 164 -8.96 14.83 8.70
C GLY A 164 -8.36 13.76 7.79
N ALA A 165 -9.00 13.50 6.64
CA ALA A 165 -8.53 12.55 5.63
C ALA A 165 -7.54 13.13 4.61
N THR A 166 -7.18 14.41 4.74
CA THR A 166 -6.21 15.07 3.87
C THR A 166 -4.85 15.16 4.56
N TRP A 167 -3.81 14.75 3.84
CA TRP A 167 -2.42 14.75 4.25
C TRP A 167 -1.58 15.55 3.25
N CYS A 168 -0.82 16.51 3.74
CA CYS A 168 0.05 17.37 2.96
C CYS A 168 1.49 16.83 3.03
N PRO A 169 1.99 16.18 1.95
CA PRO A 169 3.32 15.62 1.92
C PRO A 169 4.38 16.71 1.82
N SER A 170 5.50 16.52 2.50
CA SER A 170 6.69 17.36 2.41
C SER A 170 7.95 16.53 2.55
N ALA A 171 9.00 16.84 1.79
CA ALA A 171 10.27 16.16 1.92
C ALA A 171 10.92 16.42 3.30
N ALA A 172 11.43 15.36 3.93
CA ALA A 172 12.37 15.45 5.05
C ALA A 172 13.79 15.38 4.48
N ALA A 173 14.54 16.47 4.65
CA ALA A 173 15.91 16.59 4.15
C ALA A 173 16.95 16.11 5.17
N GLU A 174 16.56 16.01 6.44
CA GLU A 174 17.38 15.40 7.49
C GLU A 174 17.39 13.87 7.39
N THR A 175 18.40 13.22 7.97
CA THR A 175 18.47 11.76 8.03
C THR A 175 17.51 11.20 9.09
N PRO A 176 16.66 10.21 8.76
CA PRO A 176 16.50 9.58 7.45
C PRO A 176 15.75 10.48 6.47
N THR A 177 16.21 10.55 5.22
CA THR A 177 15.52 11.30 4.15
C THR A 177 14.26 10.56 3.73
N GLY A 178 13.16 11.28 3.51
CA GLY A 178 11.88 10.67 3.18
C GLY A 178 10.75 11.68 3.11
N THR A 179 9.54 11.24 3.42
CA THR A 179 8.33 12.09 3.37
C THR A 179 7.71 12.24 4.75
N ARG A 180 7.32 13.46 5.10
CA ARG A 180 6.41 13.75 6.21
C ARG A 180 5.02 14.03 5.68
N LEU A 181 4.02 13.62 6.44
CA LEU A 181 2.61 13.83 6.13
C LEU A 181 1.99 14.72 7.21
N ALA A 182 1.85 16.02 6.93
CA ALA A 182 1.14 16.93 7.84
C ALA A 182 -0.38 16.80 7.63
N SER A 183 -1.18 16.78 8.69
CA SER A 183 -2.65 16.72 8.51
C SER A 183 -3.19 18.09 8.11
N ALA A 184 -4.11 18.16 7.14
CA ALA A 184 -4.79 19.41 6.81
C ALA A 184 -5.76 19.87 7.90
N LEU A 185 -6.23 18.97 8.77
CA LEU A 185 -7.05 19.30 9.94
C LEU A 185 -6.25 20.09 10.98
N ASN A 186 -4.95 19.82 11.11
CA ASN A 186 -4.02 20.63 11.90
C ASN A 186 -2.59 20.47 11.35
N GLN A 187 -2.14 21.44 10.54
CA GLN A 187 -0.86 21.40 9.83
C GLN A 187 0.37 21.42 10.76
N THR A 188 0.19 21.74 12.04
CA THR A 188 1.28 21.63 13.02
C THR A 188 1.61 20.17 13.34
N ARG A 189 0.65 19.25 13.14
CA ARG A 189 0.77 17.83 13.46
C ARG A 189 1.12 17.00 12.23
N VAL A 190 2.15 16.16 12.38
CA VAL A 190 2.65 15.23 11.36
C VAL A 190 2.39 13.79 11.75
N PHE A 191 2.10 12.94 10.77
CA PHE A 191 1.92 11.51 10.94
C PHE A 191 3.21 10.84 11.43
N THR A 192 3.12 10.09 12.53
CA THR A 192 4.28 9.55 13.23
C THR A 192 4.01 8.16 13.76
N THR A 193 5.08 7.40 13.97
CA THR A 193 5.04 6.15 14.72
C THR A 193 4.77 6.43 16.21
N SER A 194 4.11 5.48 16.87
CA SER A 194 3.87 5.46 18.33
C SER A 194 4.34 4.11 18.87
N GLY A 195 5.53 4.09 19.46
CA GLY A 195 6.21 2.83 19.80
C GLY A 195 6.57 2.04 18.54
N SER A 196 6.57 0.71 18.63
CA SER A 196 6.97 -0.16 17.53
C SER A 196 5.82 -0.70 16.67
N GLN A 197 4.57 -0.45 17.06
CA GLN A 197 3.38 -1.00 16.41
C GLN A 197 2.27 0.03 16.17
N GLY A 198 2.23 1.13 16.91
CA GLY A 198 1.18 2.13 16.79
C GLY A 198 1.52 3.26 15.83
N VAL A 199 0.49 4.01 15.47
CA VAL A 199 0.63 5.28 14.75
C VAL A 199 -0.21 6.37 15.42
N THR A 200 0.23 7.61 15.26
CA THR A 200 -0.46 8.79 15.78
C THR A 200 -0.03 10.02 14.99
N THR A 201 -0.39 11.21 15.46
CA THR A 201 0.22 12.46 15.00
C THR A 201 0.92 13.17 16.15
N THR A 202 1.96 13.95 15.83
CA THR A 202 2.73 14.74 16.81
C THR A 202 3.06 16.11 16.24
N THR A 203 3.31 17.09 17.10
CA THR A 203 3.84 18.40 16.69
C THR A 203 5.35 18.39 16.46
N SER A 204 6.06 17.37 16.98
CA SER A 204 7.51 17.24 16.89
C SER A 204 7.95 16.54 15.60
N ARG A 205 8.78 17.21 14.79
CA ARG A 205 9.30 16.64 13.54
C ARG A 205 10.60 15.88 13.80
N THR A 206 10.49 14.62 14.19
CA THR A 206 11.62 13.71 14.43
C THR A 206 11.72 12.67 13.31
N SER A 207 12.70 11.76 13.40
CA SER A 207 12.79 10.58 12.51
C SER A 207 11.53 9.72 12.51
N GLU A 208 10.80 9.68 13.62
CA GLU A 208 9.58 8.88 13.79
C GLU A 208 8.41 9.38 12.92
N SER A 209 8.50 10.62 12.44
CA SER A 209 7.52 11.22 11.54
C SER A 209 7.86 11.07 10.05
N VAL A 210 8.97 10.39 9.73
CA VAL A 210 9.45 10.22 8.36
C VAL A 210 9.07 8.84 7.83
N TRP A 211 8.54 8.84 6.61
CA TRP A 211 8.06 7.67 5.90
C TRP A 211 8.80 7.50 4.57
N PHE A 212 9.22 6.28 4.30
CA PHE A 212 9.54 5.83 2.95
C PHE A 212 8.23 5.49 2.25
N VAL A 213 7.94 6.23 1.18
CA VAL A 213 6.81 5.92 0.30
C VAL A 213 7.30 4.91 -0.71
N ASP A 214 6.82 3.67 -0.61
CA ASP A 214 7.21 2.58 -1.49
C ASP A 214 6.11 2.27 -2.49
N GLN A 215 6.48 1.69 -3.62
CA GLN A 215 5.50 1.03 -4.48
C GLN A 215 4.70 0.02 -3.65
N ALA A 216 3.37 -0.01 -3.80
CA ALA A 216 2.52 -0.87 -3.01
C ALA A 216 2.98 -2.32 -3.01
N LEU A 217 2.93 -2.95 -1.83
CA LEU A 217 3.29 -4.34 -1.66
C LEU A 217 2.33 -5.29 -2.39
N ALA A 218 1.07 -4.88 -2.58
CA ALA A 218 0.10 -5.53 -3.45
C ALA A 218 -0.74 -4.49 -4.18
N LEU A 219 -1.14 -4.79 -5.42
CA LEU A 219 -2.10 -3.98 -6.16
C LEU A 219 -3.50 -4.55 -5.96
N PRO A 220 -4.53 -3.71 -5.75
CA PRO A 220 -5.90 -4.15 -5.91
C PRO A 220 -6.06 -4.55 -7.38
N GLY A 221 -6.53 -5.77 -7.64
CA GLY A 221 -7.25 -6.00 -8.88
C GLY A 221 -8.42 -5.05 -8.87
N ASN A 222 -8.45 -4.14 -9.82
CA ASN A 222 -9.44 -3.10 -9.88
C ASN A 222 -10.66 -3.52 -10.71
#